data_AF-A0A1Q6ZAD2-F1
#
_entry.id   AF-A0A1Q6ZAD2-F1
#
_cell.length_a   1.000
_cell.length_b   1.000
_cell.length_c   1.000
_cell.angle_alpha   90.00
_cell.angle_beta   90.00
_cell.angle_gamma   90.00
#
_symmetry.space_group_name_H-M   'P 1'
#
loop_
_entity.id
_entity.type
_entity.pdbx_description
1 polymer ?
#
loop_
_entity_poly.entity_id
_entity_poly.type
_entity_poly.pdbx_seq_one_letter_code
_entity_poly.pdbx_strand_id
1 'polypeptide(L)'
;MTDQLTGREDTQRILDYVESVAKESRKALTLEFNQKHKGIPFNATPRLLSDSLIAWFGRRDKNLRLKAEAADSSRLGEVRTSFIGESKKARFKLHADAIFTLAGATAESPSYLKELNVTVDKRAFTN
;
A
#
# COMPACT_ATOMS: atom_id res chain seq x y z
N MET A 1 9.83 -7.67 -37.37
CA MET A 1 9.87 -6.36 -36.68
C MET A 1 8.53 -6.18 -35.96
N THR A 2 8.38 -6.73 -34.76
CA THR A 2 7.06 -6.79 -34.08
C THR A 2 7.16 -6.80 -32.54
N ASP A 3 8.23 -6.25 -31.97
CA ASP A 3 8.52 -6.42 -30.53
C ASP A 3 8.31 -5.16 -29.68
N GLN A 4 8.48 -3.94 -30.22
CA GLN A 4 8.51 -2.74 -29.38
C GLN A 4 7.13 -2.14 -29.07
N LEU A 5 6.16 -2.22 -29.99
CA LEU A 5 4.80 -1.70 -29.78
C LEU A 5 4.04 -2.59 -28.78
N THR A 6 4.09 -3.90 -28.99
CA THR A 6 3.44 -4.92 -28.17
C THR A 6 3.93 -4.90 -26.72
N GLY A 7 5.24 -4.74 -26.51
CA GLY A 7 5.83 -4.66 -25.16
C GLY A 7 5.42 -3.41 -24.38
N ARG A 8 5.24 -2.26 -25.07
CA ARG A 8 4.80 -1.01 -24.44
C ARG A 8 3.33 -1.06 -24.04
N GLU A 9 2.48 -1.65 -24.88
CA GLU A 9 1.06 -1.86 -24.58
C GLU A 9 0.85 -2.82 -23.41
N ASP A 10 1.62 -3.92 -23.36
CA ASP A 10 1.55 -4.87 -22.24
C ASP A 10 2.02 -4.25 -20.91
N THR A 11 3.07 -3.43 -20.95
CA THR A 11 3.57 -2.71 -19.76
C THR A 11 2.52 -1.74 -19.22
N GLN A 12 1.87 -0.96 -20.10
CA GLN A 12 0.81 -0.03 -19.70
C GLN A 12 -0.39 -0.77 -19.10
N ARG A 13 -0.80 -1.90 -19.68
CA ARG A 13 -1.89 -2.72 -19.15
C ARG A 13 -1.60 -3.26 -17.74
N ILE A 14 -0.38 -3.73 -17.49
CA ILE A 14 -0.01 -4.22 -16.15
C ILE A 14 0.02 -3.06 -15.16
N LEU A 15 0.55 -1.90 -15.55
CA LEU A 15 0.54 -0.71 -14.70
C LEU A 15 -0.90 -0.29 -14.34
N ASP A 16 -1.79 -0.17 -15.33
CA ASP A 16 -3.19 0.22 -15.14
C ASP A 16 -3.91 -0.78 -14.21
N TYR A 17 -3.62 -2.08 -14.37
CA TYR A 17 -4.14 -3.12 -13.48
C TYR A 17 -3.66 -2.93 -12.04
N VAL A 18 -2.36 -2.76 -11.82
CA VAL A 18 -1.79 -2.57 -10.47
C VAL A 18 -2.35 -1.28 -9.84
N GLU A 19 -2.54 -0.21 -10.62
CA GLU A 19 -3.19 1.02 -10.14
C GLU A 19 -4.65 0.80 -9.73
N SER A 20 -5.41 0.00 -10.49
CA SER A 20 -6.78 -0.36 -10.13
C SER A 20 -6.82 -1.13 -8.81
N VAL A 21 -5.96 -2.14 -8.68
CA VAL A 21 -5.83 -2.94 -7.46
C VAL A 21 -5.42 -2.06 -6.26
N ALA A 22 -4.48 -1.14 -6.45
CA ALA A 22 -4.10 -0.17 -5.42
C ALA A 22 -5.29 0.72 -4.99
N LYS A 23 -6.12 1.19 -5.93
CA LYS A 23 -7.34 1.98 -5.62
C LYS A 23 -8.38 1.17 -4.86
N GLU A 24 -8.60 -0.09 -5.24
CA GLU A 24 -9.51 -1.01 -4.54
C GLU A 24 -9.08 -1.20 -3.07
N SER A 25 -7.77 -1.34 -2.84
CA SER A 25 -7.21 -1.57 -1.51
C SER A 25 -7.55 -0.45 -0.52
N ARG A 26 -7.58 0.82 -0.96
CA ARG A 26 -7.80 1.99 -0.10
C ARG A 26 -9.09 1.87 0.70
N LYS A 27 -10.21 1.61 0.01
CA LYS A 27 -11.54 1.52 0.64
C LYS A 27 -11.66 0.28 1.52
N ALA A 28 -11.22 -0.87 1.01
CA ALA A 28 -11.32 -2.13 1.73
C ALA A 28 -10.49 -2.09 3.03
N LEU A 29 -9.24 -1.63 2.94
CA LEU A 29 -8.32 -1.60 4.07
C LEU A 29 -8.67 -0.53 5.10
N THR A 30 -9.20 0.63 4.71
CA THR A 30 -9.63 1.63 5.69
C THR A 30 -10.70 1.06 6.63
N LEU A 31 -11.65 0.30 6.08
CA LEU A 31 -12.69 -0.35 6.88
C LEU A 31 -12.15 -1.55 7.67
N GLU A 32 -11.46 -2.48 6.99
CA GLU A 32 -10.93 -3.71 7.60
C GLU A 32 -9.95 -3.40 8.75
N PHE A 33 -9.06 -2.43 8.55
CA PHE A 33 -8.08 -2.03 9.56
C PHE A 33 -8.77 -1.50 10.81
N ASN A 34 -9.74 -0.59 10.66
CA ASN A 34 -10.46 -0.04 11.80
C ASN A 34 -11.35 -1.07 12.50
N GLN A 35 -11.87 -2.08 11.81
CA GLN A 35 -12.61 -3.17 12.46
C GLN A 35 -11.71 -4.04 13.33
N LYS A 36 -10.47 -4.29 12.90
CA LYS A 36 -9.53 -5.20 13.58
C LYS A 36 -8.63 -4.54 14.60
N HIS A 37 -8.33 -3.26 14.41
CA HIS A 37 -7.28 -2.55 15.14
C HIS A 37 -7.77 -1.23 15.74
N LYS A 38 -9.07 -1.09 16.02
CA LYS A 38 -9.60 0.12 16.63
C LYS A 38 -8.92 0.41 17.97
N GLY A 39 -8.41 1.63 18.13
CA GLY A 39 -7.89 2.10 19.43
C GLY A 39 -6.53 1.54 19.81
N ILE A 40 -5.80 0.90 18.88
CA ILE A 40 -4.42 0.51 19.13
C ILE A 40 -3.52 1.76 19.31
N PRO A 41 -2.41 1.63 20.06
CA PRO A 41 -1.37 2.65 20.10
C PRO A 41 -0.85 3.01 18.70
N PHE A 42 -0.63 4.30 18.46
CA PHE A 42 -0.16 4.79 17.16
C PHE A 42 1.18 4.17 16.74
N ASN A 43 2.11 3.96 17.68
CA ASN A 43 3.42 3.33 17.41
C ASN A 43 3.32 1.92 16.78
N ALA A 44 2.23 1.19 16.98
CA ALA A 44 2.00 -0.14 16.42
C ALA A 44 1.40 -0.10 15.00
N THR A 45 0.83 1.03 14.61
CA THR A 45 0.13 1.19 13.33
C THR A 45 1.01 0.97 12.10
N PRO A 46 2.29 1.38 12.02
CA PRO A 46 3.07 1.24 10.79
C PRO A 46 3.27 -0.21 10.37
N ARG A 47 3.60 -1.07 11.34
CA ARG A 47 3.78 -2.49 11.10
C ARG A 47 2.45 -3.16 10.71
N LEU A 48 1.40 -2.91 11.47
CA LEU A 48 0.08 -3.52 11.23
C LEU A 48 -0.52 -3.08 9.89
N LEU A 49 -0.31 -1.82 9.49
CA LEU A 49 -0.75 -1.32 8.19
C LEU A 49 -0.01 -2.03 7.05
N SER A 50 1.31 -2.20 7.21
CA SER A 50 2.16 -2.92 6.26
C SER A 50 1.69 -4.36 6.07
N ASP A 51 1.48 -5.08 7.19
CA ASP A 51 1.02 -6.47 7.18
C ASP A 51 -0.38 -6.59 6.53
N SER A 52 -1.27 -5.62 6.81
CA SER A 52 -2.62 -5.58 6.24
C SER A 52 -2.58 -5.37 4.71
N LEU A 53 -1.72 -4.48 4.22
CA LEU A 53 -1.53 -4.24 2.78
C LEU A 53 -0.97 -5.48 2.09
N ILE A 54 0.08 -6.08 2.63
CA ILE A 54 0.70 -7.30 2.08
C ILE A 54 -0.35 -8.42 2.01
N ALA A 55 -1.10 -8.63 3.08
CA ALA A 55 -2.15 -9.65 3.13
C ALA A 55 -3.27 -9.37 2.12
N TRP A 56 -3.71 -8.12 1.98
CA TRP A 56 -4.77 -7.76 1.04
C TRP A 56 -4.36 -8.01 -0.41
N PHE A 57 -3.15 -7.59 -0.81
CA PHE A 57 -2.65 -7.83 -2.17
C PHE A 57 -2.51 -9.33 -2.46
N GLY A 58 -1.94 -10.10 -1.51
CA GLY A 58 -1.79 -11.55 -1.67
C GLY A 58 -3.12 -12.32 -1.74
N ARG A 59 -4.18 -11.83 -1.07
CA ARG A 59 -5.54 -12.38 -1.20
C ARG A 59 -6.20 -11.98 -2.52
N ARG A 60 -5.95 -10.75 -2.99
CA ARG A 60 -6.59 -10.18 -4.19
C ARG A 60 -6.08 -10.84 -5.47
N ASP A 61 -4.77 -11.07 -5.57
CA ASP A 61 -4.14 -11.81 -6.66
C ASP A 61 -2.85 -12.46 -6.18
N LYS A 62 -2.78 -13.80 -6.26
CA LYS A 62 -1.59 -14.59 -5.87
C LYS A 62 -0.36 -14.30 -6.72
N ASN A 63 -0.55 -13.70 -7.90
CA ASN A 63 0.54 -13.27 -8.77
C ASN A 63 1.10 -11.91 -8.38
N LEU A 64 0.42 -11.14 -7.52
CA LEU A 64 0.92 -9.88 -6.98
C LEU A 64 1.55 -10.11 -5.61
N ARG A 65 2.84 -9.87 -5.50
CA ARG A 65 3.59 -9.97 -4.26
C ARG A 65 4.05 -8.59 -3.84
N LEU A 66 3.85 -8.26 -2.57
CA LEU A 66 4.37 -7.04 -1.95
C LEU A 66 5.36 -7.38 -0.86
N LYS A 67 6.41 -6.58 -0.74
CA LYS A 67 7.35 -6.58 0.37
C LYS A 67 7.54 -5.15 0.85
N ALA A 68 7.38 -4.91 2.15
CA ALA A 68 7.67 -3.61 2.76
C ALA A 68 9.18 -3.32 2.70
N GLU A 69 9.56 -2.13 2.26
CA GLU A 69 10.95 -1.64 2.31
C GLU A 69 11.21 -0.85 3.59
N ALA A 70 10.33 0.10 3.89
CA ALA A 70 10.44 0.97 5.04
C ALA A 70 9.07 1.57 5.38
N ALA A 71 8.81 1.75 6.67
CA ALA A 71 7.72 2.55 7.18
C ALA A 71 8.31 3.74 7.94
N ASP A 72 7.93 4.94 7.54
CA ASP A 72 8.24 6.19 8.22
C ASP A 72 7.01 6.68 8.98
N SER A 73 7.21 7.05 10.24
CA SER A 73 6.20 7.69 11.09
C SER A 73 6.78 8.93 11.78
N SER A 74 7.63 9.67 11.05
CA SER A 74 8.34 10.88 11.48
C SER A 74 7.41 11.98 12.01
N ARG A 75 6.12 11.95 11.64
CA ARG A 75 5.08 12.85 12.16
C ARG A 75 3.98 12.06 12.85
N LEU A 76 3.64 12.47 14.07
CA LEU A 76 2.56 11.87 14.85
C LEU A 76 1.23 11.95 14.07
N GLY A 77 0.56 10.80 13.92
CA GLY A 77 -0.65 10.68 13.12
C GLY A 77 -0.43 10.46 11.62
N GLU A 78 0.80 10.44 11.13
CA GLU A 78 1.10 10.12 9.74
C GLU A 78 1.98 8.86 9.65
N VAL A 79 1.62 7.95 8.77
CA VAL A 79 2.42 6.77 8.44
C VAL A 79 2.60 6.72 6.94
N ARG A 80 3.86 6.67 6.50
CA ARG A 80 4.23 6.53 5.09
C ARG A 80 5.02 5.24 4.92
N THR A 81 4.52 4.34 4.09
CA THR A 81 5.17 3.04 3.87
C THR A 81 5.46 2.86 2.39
N SER A 82 6.67 2.41 2.07
CA SER A 82 7.05 2.06 0.71
C SER A 82 7.16 0.54 0.57
N PHE A 83 6.73 0.04 -0.58
CA PHE A 83 6.73 -1.38 -0.92
C PHE A 83 7.39 -1.60 -2.26
N ILE A 84 8.14 -2.69 -2.37
CA ILE A 84 8.45 -3.30 -3.66
C ILE A 84 7.35 -4.30 -3.97
N GLY A 85 6.77 -4.15 -5.15
CA GLY A 85 5.84 -5.09 -5.73
C GLY A 85 6.45 -5.86 -6.89
N GLU A 86 6.07 -7.12 -7.01
CA GLU A 86 6.41 -7.97 -8.14
C GLU A 86 5.16 -8.69 -8.64
N SER A 87 5.02 -8.73 -9.95
CA SER A 87 4.10 -9.58 -10.69
C SER A 87 4.89 -10.55 -11.57
N LYS A 88 4.21 -11.49 -12.24
CA LYS A 88 4.86 -12.40 -13.19
C LYS A 88 5.65 -11.70 -14.31
N LYS A 89 5.28 -10.46 -14.64
CA LYS A 89 5.80 -9.72 -15.80
C LYS A 89 6.28 -8.31 -15.43
N ALA A 90 6.33 -7.93 -14.16
CA ALA A 90 6.72 -6.57 -13.83
C ALA A 90 7.14 -6.43 -12.38
N ARG A 91 8.07 -5.51 -12.14
CA ARG A 91 8.40 -4.97 -10.83
C ARG A 91 7.93 -3.53 -10.75
N PHE A 92 7.41 -3.15 -9.59
CA PHE A 92 6.85 -1.84 -9.36
C PHE A 92 7.13 -1.40 -7.92
N LYS A 93 7.05 -0.10 -7.67
CA LYS A 93 7.02 0.44 -6.31
C LYS A 93 5.65 0.98 -5.99
N LEU A 94 5.27 0.84 -4.73
CA LEU A 94 4.00 1.32 -4.20
C LEU A 94 4.26 2.12 -2.94
N HIS A 95 3.55 3.23 -2.79
CA HIS A 95 3.56 4.05 -1.60
C HIS A 95 2.19 4.03 -0.95
N ALA A 96 2.16 3.82 0.36
CA ALA A 96 0.97 3.92 1.19
C ALA A 96 1.14 5.06 2.19
N ASP A 97 0.30 6.09 2.05
CA ASP A 97 0.25 7.22 2.95
C ASP A 97 -1.04 7.13 3.77
N ALA A 98 -0.89 7.02 5.08
CA ALA A 98 -2.00 6.87 6.01
C ALA A 98 -2.03 8.03 7.01
N ILE A 99 -3.23 8.54 7.25
CA ILE A 99 -3.51 9.54 8.25
C ILE A 99 -4.33 8.88 9.35
N PHE A 100 -3.82 8.96 10.56
CA PHE A 100 -4.45 8.50 11.78
C PHE A 100 -4.92 9.68 12.60
N THR A 101 -6.08 9.53 13.23
CA THR A 101 -6.46 10.42 14.32
C THR A 101 -6.14 9.74 15.64
N LEU A 102 -5.64 10.52 16.60
CA LEU A 102 -5.25 10.04 17.92
C LEU A 102 -6.19 10.59 18.99
N ALA A 103 -6.52 9.76 19.97
CA ALA A 103 -7.18 10.16 21.21
C ALA A 103 -6.13 10.57 22.25
N GLY A 104 -5.33 11.59 21.91
CA GLY A 104 -4.24 12.10 22.74
C GLY A 104 -3.10 12.69 21.91
N ALA A 105 -2.00 13.04 22.58
CA ALA A 105 -0.87 13.76 21.98
C ALA A 105 0.43 12.94 21.93
N THR A 106 0.36 11.62 22.13
CA THR A 106 1.55 10.75 22.22
C THR A 106 1.46 9.56 21.27
N ALA A 107 2.60 8.93 20.97
CA ALA A 107 2.64 7.72 20.14
C ALA A 107 1.95 6.49 20.79
N GLU A 108 1.75 6.53 22.12
CA GLU A 108 1.00 5.51 22.86
C GLU A 108 -0.51 5.77 22.86
N SER A 109 -0.94 6.94 22.37
CA SER A 109 -2.36 7.29 22.37
C SER A 109 -3.15 6.37 21.43
N PRO A 110 -4.37 5.95 21.81
CA PRO A 110 -5.26 5.19 20.95
C PRO A 110 -5.47 5.89 19.61
N SER A 111 -5.43 5.14 18.53
CA SER A 111 -5.50 5.69 17.17
C SER A 111 -6.54 4.99 16.31
N TYR A 112 -6.98 5.68 15.26
CA TYR A 112 -7.88 5.16 14.25
C TYR A 112 -7.47 5.68 12.87
N LEU A 113 -7.56 4.81 11.86
CA LEU A 113 -7.19 5.13 10.49
C LEU A 113 -8.28 6.02 9.88
N LYS A 114 -7.96 7.28 9.61
CA LYS A 114 -8.88 8.25 9.00
C LYS A 114 -8.85 8.16 7.48
N GLU A 115 -7.66 8.05 6.91
CA GLU A 115 -7.45 8.05 5.47
C GLU A 115 -6.28 7.14 5.11
N LEU A 116 -6.43 6.41 4.00
CA LEU A 116 -5.37 5.62 3.40
C LEU A 116 -5.34 5.90 1.89
N ASN A 117 -4.20 6.41 1.43
CA ASN A 117 -3.89 6.57 0.03
C ASN A 117 -2.83 5.54 -0.37
N VAL A 118 -3.01 4.91 -1.52
CA VAL A 118 -2.14 3.84 -2.04
C VAL A 118 -1.84 4.15 -3.50
N THR A 119 -0.60 4.49 -3.81
CA THR A 119 -0.18 4.96 -5.15
C THR A 119 0.94 4.10 -5.70
N VAL A 120 0.99 3.95 -7.03
CA VAL A 120 2.04 3.21 -7.73
C VAL A 120 3.02 4.22 -8.31
N ASP A 121 4.32 4.02 -8.07
CA ASP A 121 5.35 4.82 -8.72
C ASP A 121 5.55 4.35 -10.17
N LYS A 122 5.01 5.13 -11.11
CA LYS A 122 5.11 4.87 -12.55
C LYS A 122 6.54 4.87 -13.06
N ARG A 123 7.45 5.63 -12.42
CA ARG A 123 8.85 5.76 -12.85
C ARG A 123 9.67 4.54 -12.43
N ALA A 124 9.26 3.87 -11.36
CA ALA A 124 9.88 2.64 -10.87
C ALA A 124 9.27 1.36 -11.47
N PHE A 125 8.39 1.49 -12.47
CA PHE A 125 7.77 0.36 -13.15
C PHE A 125 8.70 -0.22 -14.23
N THR A 126 9.01 -1.50 -14.14
CA THR A 126 9.88 -2.23 -15.08
C THR A 126 9.25 -3.58 -15.43
N ASN A 127 9.29 -3.97 -16.71
CA ASN A 127 8.79 -5.25 -17.24
C ASN A 127 9.98 -6.09 -17.70
#